data_AF-E9H9S1-F1
#
_entry.id   AF-E9H9S1-F1
#
_cell.length_a   1.000
_cell.length_b   1.000
_cell.length_c   1.000
_cell.angle_alpha   90.00
_cell.angle_beta   90.00
_cell.angle_gamma   90.00
#
_symmetry.space_group_name_H-M   'P 1'
#
loop_
_entity.id
_entity.type
_entity.pdbx_description
1 polymer ?
#
loop_
_entity_poly.entity_id
_entity_poly.type
_entity_poly.pdbx_seq_one_letter_code
_entity_poly.pdbx_strand_id
1 'polypeptide(L)'
;MNSPLSQHQAFFIESSGNGALGYRQACAVESLALHNPNLTVNVLFTDVKINTSLDTVQKLVKNYANVQLMSINVDEYMAGTLIEHWYQCTNWRSGSYHVNNLSNALRLLTVYKFGGYYFDLDIISVRPVTSYRNFVAAVDREIVNNNVIHADAKHPFIELAIDNFVTNFRPDLWGNNGPALIFRVLKKWCHLRGPQVTGICQLPWF
;
A
#
# COMPACT_ATOMS: atom_id res chain seq x y z
N MET A 1 -8.47 -7.46 -21.73
CA MET A 1 -9.06 -8.59 -21.00
C MET A 1 -8.46 -8.59 -19.60
N ASN A 2 -9.20 -8.07 -18.61
CA ASN A 2 -8.71 -7.98 -17.23
C ASN A 2 -8.79 -9.37 -16.60
N SER A 3 -7.66 -9.87 -16.08
CA SER A 3 -7.64 -11.14 -15.36
C SER A 3 -8.52 -11.01 -14.09
N PRO A 4 -9.42 -11.97 -13.80
CA PRO A 4 -10.26 -11.95 -12.59
C PRO A 4 -9.45 -12.05 -11.28
N LEU A 5 -8.16 -12.43 -11.37
CA LEU A 5 -7.31 -12.77 -10.23
C LEU A 5 -6.72 -11.56 -9.49
N SER A 6 -6.64 -10.38 -10.13
CA SER A 6 -6.11 -9.17 -9.47
C SER A 6 -7.12 -8.49 -8.55
N GLN A 7 -8.40 -8.87 -8.63
CA GLN A 7 -9.51 -8.16 -7.97
C GLN A 7 -9.77 -8.61 -6.52
N HIS A 8 -9.18 -9.75 -6.13
CA HIS A 8 -9.45 -10.41 -4.87
C HIS A 8 -8.22 -10.45 -3.96
N GLN A 9 -7.25 -9.55 -4.18
CA GLN A 9 -6.02 -9.51 -3.39
C GLN A 9 -5.99 -8.26 -2.52
N ALA A 10 -5.66 -8.45 -1.25
CA ALA A 10 -5.34 -7.38 -0.33
C ALA A 10 -3.94 -7.57 0.24
N PHE A 11 -3.27 -6.47 0.53
CA PHE A 11 -1.88 -6.48 0.97
C PHE A 11 -1.70 -5.64 2.23
N PHE A 12 -0.97 -6.21 3.19
CA PHE A 12 -0.33 -5.52 4.30
C PHE A 12 1.19 -5.69 4.18
N ILE A 13 1.96 -4.75 4.72
CA ILE A 13 3.43 -4.81 4.66
C ILE A 13 4.02 -4.47 6.04
N GLU A 14 4.77 -5.41 6.61
CA GLU A 14 5.68 -5.21 7.73
C GLU A 14 7.07 -4.94 7.15
N SER A 15 7.50 -3.67 7.20
CA SER A 15 8.74 -3.22 6.57
C SER A 15 9.85 -2.86 7.55
N SER A 16 9.70 -3.19 8.84
CA SER A 16 10.71 -2.87 9.86
C SER A 16 11.81 -3.94 9.95
N GLY A 17 11.64 -5.05 9.24
CA GLY A 17 12.52 -6.22 9.35
C GLY A 17 12.18 -7.08 10.57
N ASN A 18 11.00 -6.91 11.15
CA ASN A 18 10.54 -7.74 12.26
C ASN A 18 9.68 -8.89 11.73
N GLY A 19 10.09 -10.13 11.98
CA GLY A 19 9.32 -11.33 11.60
C GLY A 19 8.04 -11.55 12.43
N ALA A 20 7.56 -10.53 13.14
CA ALA A 20 6.47 -10.60 14.09
C ALA A 20 5.37 -9.56 13.78
N LEU A 21 4.14 -9.86 14.19
CA LEU A 21 3.06 -8.89 14.27
C LEU A 21 2.68 -8.66 15.72
N GLY A 22 2.71 -7.41 16.17
CA GLY A 22 2.11 -7.02 17.44
C GLY A 22 0.59 -7.17 17.41
N TYR A 23 -0.07 -7.13 18.57
CA TYR A 23 -1.51 -7.33 18.67
C TYR A 23 -2.33 -6.35 17.79
N ARG A 24 -1.93 -5.08 17.73
CA ARG A 24 -2.59 -4.08 16.87
C ARG A 24 -2.47 -4.45 15.38
N GLN A 25 -1.30 -4.89 14.95
CA GLN A 25 -1.04 -5.29 13.57
C GLN A 25 -1.80 -6.56 13.19
N ALA A 26 -1.81 -7.54 14.09
CA ALA A 26 -2.58 -8.75 13.89
C ALA A 26 -4.10 -8.48 13.84
N CYS A 27 -4.60 -7.57 14.68
CA CYS A 27 -6.01 -7.15 14.66
C CYS A 27 -6.40 -6.48 13.33
N ALA A 28 -5.52 -5.67 12.73
CA ALA A 28 -5.75 -5.10 11.40
C ALA A 28 -5.94 -6.19 10.33
N VAL A 29 -5.02 -7.16 10.28
CA VAL A 29 -5.09 -8.31 9.35
C VAL A 29 -6.36 -9.13 9.59
N GLU A 30 -6.63 -9.49 10.85
CA GLU A 30 -7.81 -10.23 11.27
C GLU A 30 -9.10 -9.53 10.83
N SER A 31 -9.23 -8.23 11.13
CA SER A 31 -10.45 -7.48 10.84
C SER A 31 -10.76 -7.45 9.34
N LEU A 32 -9.74 -7.30 8.48
CA LEU A 32 -9.95 -7.35 7.03
C LEU A 32 -10.35 -8.75 6.57
N ALA A 33 -9.65 -9.78 7.05
CA ALA A 33 -9.92 -11.18 6.68
C ALA A 33 -11.32 -11.62 7.08
N LEU A 34 -11.75 -11.28 8.30
CA LEU A 34 -13.06 -11.58 8.86
C LEU A 34 -14.20 -10.97 8.03
N HIS A 35 -14.08 -9.69 7.69
CA HIS A 35 -15.14 -8.98 6.95
C HIS A 35 -15.12 -9.23 5.44
N ASN A 36 -14.07 -9.85 4.91
CA ASN A 36 -13.90 -10.07 3.47
C ASN A 36 -13.40 -11.49 3.18
N PRO A 37 -14.23 -12.53 3.43
CA PRO A 37 -13.81 -13.93 3.28
C PRO A 37 -13.41 -14.31 1.85
N ASN A 38 -13.83 -13.52 0.85
CA ASN A 38 -13.48 -13.73 -0.56
C ASN A 38 -12.16 -13.04 -0.99
N LEU A 39 -11.52 -12.26 -0.11
CA LEU A 39 -10.20 -11.68 -0.38
C LEU A 39 -9.10 -12.63 0.07
N THR A 40 -8.08 -12.82 -0.76
CA THR A 40 -6.77 -13.29 -0.33
C THR A 40 -6.02 -12.14 0.34
N VAL A 41 -5.81 -12.25 1.64
CA VAL A 41 -5.12 -11.26 2.47
C VAL A 41 -3.66 -11.65 2.61
N ASN A 42 -2.79 -10.97 1.88
CA ASN A 42 -1.35 -11.19 1.87
C ASN A 42 -0.67 -10.25 2.87
N VAL A 43 0.09 -10.80 3.82
CA VAL A 43 0.93 -10.02 4.74
C VAL A 43 2.39 -10.26 4.34
N LEU A 44 3.02 -9.20 3.83
CA LEU A 44 4.39 -9.24 3.34
C LEU A 44 5.35 -8.76 4.44
N PHE A 45 6.37 -9.55 4.73
CA PHE A 45 7.48 -9.21 5.62
C PHE A 45 8.73 -8.96 4.79
N THR A 46 9.47 -7.89 5.04
CA THR A 46 10.66 -7.55 4.25
C THR A 46 11.93 -8.17 4.83
N ASP A 47 12.67 -8.96 4.04
CA ASP A 47 14.01 -9.47 4.32
C ASP A 47 14.19 -10.17 5.69
N VAL A 48 13.12 -10.82 6.18
CA VAL A 48 13.12 -11.47 7.50
C VAL A 48 12.41 -12.82 7.48
N LYS A 49 12.92 -13.77 8.26
CA LYS A 49 12.21 -15.02 8.52
C LYS A 49 11.00 -14.75 9.42
N ILE A 50 9.82 -15.14 8.97
CA ILE A 50 8.58 -15.01 9.75
C ILE A 50 8.67 -15.88 11.01
N ASN A 51 8.40 -15.28 12.16
CA ASN A 51 8.36 -15.98 13.43
C ASN A 51 6.99 -16.64 13.64
N THR A 52 6.85 -17.84 13.09
CA THR A 52 5.63 -18.66 13.19
C THR A 52 5.38 -19.26 14.57
N SER A 53 6.26 -19.04 15.55
CA SER A 53 6.02 -19.47 16.94
C SER A 53 5.20 -18.45 17.75
N LEU A 54 5.00 -17.23 17.22
CA LEU A 54 4.24 -16.19 17.91
C LEU A 54 2.74 -16.46 17.85
N ASP A 55 2.08 -16.31 19.00
CA ASP A 55 0.65 -16.54 19.16
C ASP A 55 -0.21 -15.71 18.18
N THR A 56 0.17 -14.45 17.94
CA THR A 56 -0.53 -13.57 16.98
C THR A 56 -0.49 -14.13 15.55
N VAL A 57 0.69 -14.54 15.11
CA VAL A 57 0.92 -15.14 13.78
C VAL A 57 0.21 -16.50 13.66
N GLN A 58 0.33 -17.36 14.68
CA GLN A 58 -0.30 -18.68 14.70
C GLN A 58 -1.83 -18.59 14.65
N LYS A 59 -2.43 -17.71 15.44
CA LYS A 59 -3.89 -17.52 15.48
C LYS A 59 -4.41 -17.02 14.15
N LEU A 60 -3.73 -16.08 13.50
CA LEU A 60 -4.13 -15.59 12.18
C LEU A 60 -4.22 -16.72 11.16
N VAL A 61 -3.13 -17.48 10.96
CA VAL A 61 -3.10 -18.54 9.94
C VAL A 61 -4.01 -19.72 10.27
N LYS A 62 -4.23 -20.00 11.56
CA LYS A 62 -5.12 -21.08 12.01
C LYS A 62 -6.60 -20.74 11.82
N ASN A 63 -6.99 -19.49 12.09
CA ASN A 63 -8.40 -19.09 12.12
C ASN A 63 -8.90 -18.51 10.79
N TYR A 64 -8.00 -18.00 9.94
CA TYR A 64 -8.36 -17.32 8.71
C TYR A 64 -7.65 -17.96 7.50
N ALA A 65 -8.34 -18.88 6.82
CA ALA A 65 -7.81 -19.61 5.67
C ALA A 65 -7.49 -18.70 4.46
N ASN A 66 -8.02 -17.48 4.46
CA ASN A 66 -7.77 -16.49 3.43
C ASN A 66 -6.59 -15.56 3.75
N VAL A 67 -5.85 -15.79 4.85
CA VAL A 67 -4.63 -15.06 5.20
C VAL A 67 -3.39 -15.83 4.75
N GLN A 68 -2.48 -15.15 4.04
CA GLN A 68 -1.20 -15.68 3.59
C GLN A 68 -0.08 -14.81 4.12
N LEU A 69 0.93 -15.43 4.72
CA LEU A 69 2.12 -14.74 5.22
C LEU A 69 3.30 -15.06 4.32
N MET A 70 4.00 -14.03 3.85
CA MET A 70 5.11 -14.18 2.90
C MET A 70 6.27 -13.29 3.31
N SER A 71 7.49 -13.83 3.24
CA SER A 71 8.70 -13.02 3.32
C SER A 71 9.14 -12.69 1.90
N ILE A 72 9.40 -11.42 1.63
CA ILE A 72 9.88 -10.94 0.34
C ILE A 72 11.33 -10.49 0.47
N ASN A 73 12.14 -10.82 -0.54
CA ASN A 73 13.44 -10.19 -0.73
C ASN A 73 13.23 -8.83 -1.40
N VAL A 74 13.63 -7.74 -0.74
CA VAL A 74 13.34 -6.39 -1.25
C VAL A 74 14.16 -6.05 -2.50
N ASP A 75 15.38 -6.56 -2.64
CA ASP A 75 16.20 -6.36 -3.85
C ASP A 75 15.47 -6.93 -5.09
N GLU A 76 15.04 -8.19 -5.01
CA GLU A 76 14.25 -8.85 -6.06
C GLU A 76 12.89 -8.16 -6.26
N TYR A 77 12.27 -7.68 -5.18
CA TYR A 77 11.00 -6.99 -5.27
C TYR A 77 11.11 -5.64 -6.00
N MET A 78 12.25 -4.97 -5.90
CA MET A 78 12.50 -3.68 -6.57
C MET A 78 13.08 -3.84 -7.98
N ALA A 79 13.72 -4.97 -8.29
CA ALA A 79 14.42 -5.20 -9.55
C ALA A 79 13.54 -4.98 -10.79
N GLY A 80 14.08 -4.25 -11.78
CA GLY A 80 13.42 -3.94 -13.05
C GLY A 80 12.27 -2.94 -12.94
N THR A 81 12.16 -2.21 -11.82
CA THR A 81 11.08 -1.24 -11.57
C THR A 81 11.62 0.18 -11.55
N LEU A 82 10.73 1.17 -11.72
CA LEU A 82 11.11 2.59 -11.64
C LEU A 82 11.70 2.99 -10.28
N ILE A 83 11.40 2.23 -9.21
CA ILE A 83 11.87 2.48 -7.85
C ILE A 83 13.28 1.91 -7.61
N GLU A 84 13.76 1.00 -8.46
CA GLU A 84 15.04 0.30 -8.28
C GLU A 84 16.21 1.25 -8.07
N HIS A 85 16.36 2.26 -8.94
CA HIS A 85 17.45 3.23 -8.82
C HIS A 85 17.37 4.02 -7.51
N TRP A 86 16.17 4.42 -7.06
CA TRP A 86 16.01 5.06 -5.75
C TRP A 86 16.51 4.14 -4.63
N TYR A 87 16.14 2.86 -4.67
CA TYR A 87 16.48 1.90 -3.61
C TYR A 87 17.97 1.52 -3.59
N GLN A 88 18.57 1.29 -4.77
CA GLN A 88 19.95 0.80 -4.92
C GLN A 88 21.00 1.92 -4.96
N CYS A 89 20.66 3.07 -5.55
CA CYS A 89 21.66 4.07 -5.94
C CYS A 89 21.53 5.40 -5.20
N THR A 90 20.60 5.53 -4.24
CA THR A 90 20.44 6.75 -3.44
C THR A 90 20.64 6.49 -1.95
N ASN A 91 20.89 7.56 -1.18
CA ASN A 91 20.99 7.49 0.27
C ASN A 91 19.61 7.59 0.94
N TRP A 92 18.65 6.78 0.52
CA TRP A 92 17.27 6.84 1.03
C TRP A 92 17.15 6.51 2.52
N ARG A 93 18.16 5.83 3.09
CA ARG A 93 18.27 5.50 4.51
C ARG A 93 18.74 6.67 5.39
N SER A 94 19.15 7.80 4.82
CA SER A 94 19.72 8.95 5.56
C SER A 94 18.76 9.63 6.54
N GLY A 95 17.44 9.52 6.33
CA GLY A 95 16.43 10.17 7.16
C GLY A 95 15.90 9.31 8.30
N SER A 96 15.39 9.96 9.35
CA SER A 96 14.74 9.28 10.49
C SER A 96 13.50 8.48 10.11
N TYR A 97 12.90 8.78 8.95
CA TYR A 97 11.68 8.14 8.44
C TYR A 97 11.95 7.04 7.41
N HIS A 98 13.17 6.50 7.30
CA HIS A 98 13.54 5.54 6.26
C HIS A 98 12.65 4.28 6.22
N VAL A 99 12.23 3.72 7.36
CA VAL A 99 11.30 2.58 7.40
C VAL A 99 9.92 2.95 6.84
N ASN A 100 9.41 4.14 7.20
CA ASN A 100 8.16 4.66 6.65
C ASN A 100 8.28 4.92 5.14
N ASN A 101 9.40 5.46 4.69
CA ASN A 101 9.68 5.71 3.29
C ASN A 101 9.78 4.41 2.47
N LEU A 102 10.39 3.36 3.02
CA LEU A 102 10.38 2.03 2.41
C LEU A 102 8.95 1.49 2.31
N SER A 103 8.14 1.63 3.36
CA SER A 103 6.72 1.25 3.34
C SER A 103 5.93 2.01 2.26
N ASN A 104 6.19 3.30 2.08
CA ASN A 104 5.57 4.13 1.04
C ASN A 104 5.97 3.68 -0.38
N ALA A 105 7.24 3.31 -0.60
CA ALA A 105 7.68 2.76 -1.88
C ALA A 105 7.02 1.41 -2.17
N LEU A 106 7.10 0.50 -1.20
CA LEU A 106 6.58 -0.86 -1.32
C LEU A 106 5.08 -0.87 -1.57
N ARG A 107 4.27 -0.07 -0.85
CA ARG A 107 2.82 -0.07 -1.07
C ARG A 107 2.43 0.34 -2.49
N LEU A 108 3.08 1.37 -3.04
CA LEU A 108 2.82 1.83 -4.39
C LEU A 108 3.25 0.76 -5.40
N LEU A 109 4.41 0.16 -5.18
CA LEU A 109 4.92 -0.90 -6.04
C LEU A 109 4.06 -2.16 -6.02
N THR A 110 3.63 -2.60 -4.84
CA THR A 110 2.75 -3.77 -4.66
C THR A 110 1.46 -3.59 -5.42
N VAL A 111 0.77 -2.45 -5.22
CA VAL A 111 -0.47 -2.15 -5.93
C VAL A 111 -0.23 -2.02 -7.44
N TYR A 112 0.90 -1.43 -7.87
CA TYR A 112 1.24 -1.35 -9.29
C TYR A 112 1.45 -2.73 -9.93
N LYS A 113 2.19 -3.62 -9.26
CA LYS A 113 2.51 -4.96 -9.76
C LYS A 113 1.30 -5.88 -9.81
N PHE A 114 0.50 -5.90 -8.74
CA PHE A 114 -0.51 -6.94 -8.53
C PHE A 114 -1.95 -6.42 -8.60
N GLY A 115 -2.15 -5.11 -8.50
CA GLY A 115 -3.47 -4.52 -8.29
C GLY A 115 -4.06 -4.89 -6.94
N GLY A 116 -5.35 -4.62 -6.77
CA GLY A 116 -6.09 -4.95 -5.56
C GLY A 116 -5.98 -3.88 -4.48
N TYR A 117 -6.10 -4.30 -3.22
CA TYR A 117 -6.16 -3.41 -2.07
C TYR A 117 -4.83 -3.37 -1.31
N TYR A 118 -4.47 -2.21 -0.79
CA TYR A 118 -3.43 -2.04 0.22
C TYR A 118 -4.02 -1.41 1.48
N PHE A 119 -3.57 -1.88 2.63
CA PHE A 119 -3.90 -1.33 3.94
C PHE A 119 -2.65 -1.23 4.82
N ASP A 120 -2.50 -0.13 5.56
CA ASP A 120 -1.53 -0.05 6.65
C ASP A 120 -1.91 -1.03 7.77
N LEU A 121 -0.90 -1.53 8.50
CA LEU A 121 -1.06 -2.49 9.61
C LEU A 121 -1.70 -1.90 10.88
N ASP A 122 -2.32 -0.72 10.79
CA ASP A 122 -3.11 -0.10 11.84
C ASP A 122 -4.53 0.29 11.37
N ILE A 123 -4.95 -0.19 10.18
CA ILE A 123 -6.30 0.00 9.66
C ILE A 123 -7.21 -1.15 10.08
N ILE A 124 -8.25 -0.82 10.84
CA ILE A 124 -9.29 -1.77 11.24
C ILE A 124 -10.45 -1.71 10.26
N SER A 125 -10.74 -2.84 9.62
CA SER A 125 -11.94 -3.01 8.80
C SER A 125 -13.13 -3.33 9.69
N VAL A 126 -14.23 -2.60 9.53
CA VAL A 126 -15.49 -2.82 10.28
C VAL A 126 -16.62 -3.36 9.40
N ARG A 127 -16.40 -3.37 8.07
CA ARG A 127 -17.36 -3.79 7.04
C ARG A 127 -16.60 -4.33 5.81
N PRO A 128 -17.29 -5.07 4.92
CA PRO A 128 -16.72 -5.45 3.64
C PRO A 128 -16.29 -4.22 2.82
N VAL A 129 -15.15 -4.32 2.14
CA VAL A 129 -14.55 -3.24 1.34
C VAL A 129 -14.62 -3.51 -0.17
N THR A 130 -15.04 -4.71 -0.57
CA THR A 130 -14.94 -5.21 -1.95
C THR A 130 -15.84 -4.49 -2.96
N SER A 131 -16.77 -3.64 -2.50
CA SER A 131 -17.59 -2.79 -3.36
C SER A 131 -16.87 -1.54 -3.87
N TYR A 132 -15.73 -1.16 -3.28
CA TYR A 132 -15.00 0.05 -3.62
C TYR A 132 -13.78 -0.28 -4.48
N ARG A 133 -13.57 0.50 -5.55
CA ARG A 133 -12.47 0.28 -6.48
C ARG A 133 -11.88 1.60 -6.97
N ASN A 134 -10.62 1.54 -7.39
CA ASN A 134 -9.85 2.62 -7.99
C ASN A 134 -9.93 3.91 -7.17
N PHE A 135 -9.55 3.80 -5.89
CA PHE A 135 -9.65 4.87 -4.91
C PHE A 135 -8.38 5.00 -4.08
N VAL A 136 -8.20 6.18 -3.51
CA VAL A 136 -7.32 6.47 -2.37
C VAL A 136 -8.20 6.98 -1.23
N ALA A 137 -7.85 6.67 0.01
CA ALA A 137 -8.66 7.10 1.14
C ALA A 137 -8.46 8.58 1.47
N ALA A 138 -9.58 9.26 1.73
CA ALA A 138 -9.60 10.57 2.34
C ALA A 138 -9.50 10.45 3.87
N VAL A 139 -8.65 11.26 4.49
CA VAL A 139 -8.57 11.44 5.95
C VAL A 139 -9.68 12.38 6.40
N ASP A 140 -9.85 13.48 5.65
CA ASP A 140 -10.93 14.44 5.81
C ASP A 140 -11.26 15.06 4.44
N ARG A 141 -11.93 16.22 4.44
CA ARG A 141 -12.36 16.91 3.22
C ARG A 141 -11.21 17.42 2.36
N GLU A 142 -10.05 17.66 2.94
CA GLU A 142 -8.91 18.34 2.32
C GLU A 142 -7.69 17.43 2.16
N ILE A 143 -7.60 16.39 3.00
CA ILE A 143 -6.44 15.52 3.10
C ILE A 143 -6.78 14.13 2.58
N VAL A 144 -5.98 13.67 1.63
CA VAL A 144 -5.92 12.28 1.16
C VAL A 144 -4.65 11.61 1.67
N ASN A 145 -4.70 10.29 1.82
CA ASN A 145 -3.56 9.51 2.28
C ASN A 145 -3.33 8.27 1.40
N ASN A 146 -2.19 7.61 1.60
CA ASN A 146 -1.81 6.36 0.95
C ASN A 146 -1.88 5.15 1.90
N ASN A 147 -2.50 5.29 3.07
CA ASN A 147 -2.66 4.20 4.04
C ASN A 147 -3.73 3.17 3.64
N VAL A 148 -4.64 3.55 2.74
CA VAL A 148 -5.59 2.65 2.09
C VAL A 148 -5.70 3.02 0.62
N ILE A 149 -5.43 2.06 -0.25
CA ILE A 149 -5.46 2.23 -1.71
C ILE A 149 -6.18 1.02 -2.32
N HIS A 150 -7.00 1.25 -3.34
CA HIS A 150 -7.28 0.22 -4.32
C HIS A 150 -6.96 0.73 -5.72
N ALA A 151 -6.25 -0.06 -6.52
CA ALA A 151 -6.15 0.18 -7.95
C ALA A 151 -6.03 -1.14 -8.72
N ASP A 152 -6.46 -1.14 -9.98
CA ASP A 152 -6.14 -2.25 -10.89
C ASP A 152 -4.62 -2.31 -11.15
N ALA A 153 -4.09 -3.49 -11.49
CA ALA A 153 -2.66 -3.64 -11.77
C ALA A 153 -2.23 -2.70 -12.91
N LYS A 154 -1.06 -2.09 -12.77
CA LYS A 154 -0.52 -1.08 -13.70
C LYS A 154 -1.42 0.14 -13.91
N HIS A 155 -2.28 0.48 -12.95
CA HIS A 155 -3.14 1.63 -13.08
C HIS A 155 -2.32 2.92 -13.24
N PRO A 156 -2.58 3.80 -14.24
CA PRO A 156 -1.69 4.93 -14.54
C PRO A 156 -1.60 5.97 -13.42
N PHE A 157 -2.59 6.05 -12.52
CA PHE A 157 -2.49 6.89 -11.32
C PHE A 157 -1.36 6.42 -10.39
N ILE A 158 -1.22 5.09 -10.21
CA ILE A 158 -0.18 4.52 -9.35
C ILE A 158 1.17 4.66 -10.04
N GLU A 159 1.24 4.51 -11.37
CA GLU A 159 2.46 4.78 -12.14
C GLU A 159 2.94 6.23 -11.95
N LEU A 160 2.04 7.21 -12.06
CA LEU A 160 2.34 8.61 -11.78
C LEU A 160 2.74 8.86 -10.31
N ALA A 161 2.18 8.09 -9.38
CA ALA A 161 2.57 8.15 -7.97
C ALA A 161 3.98 7.61 -7.74
N ILE A 162 4.35 6.52 -8.41
CA ILE A 162 5.71 5.97 -8.39
C ILE A 162 6.70 6.96 -9.01
N ASP A 163 6.39 7.53 -10.16
CA ASP A 163 7.20 8.59 -10.78
C ASP A 163 7.38 9.78 -9.82
N ASN A 164 6.30 10.27 -9.22
CA ASN A 164 6.39 11.36 -8.26
C ASN A 164 7.24 11.00 -7.03
N PHE A 165 7.15 9.76 -6.55
CA PHE A 165 7.94 9.25 -5.42
C PHE A 165 9.43 9.38 -5.71
N VAL A 166 9.88 8.85 -6.86
CA VAL A 166 11.31 8.83 -7.19
C VAL A 166 11.84 10.23 -7.50
N THR A 167 11.07 11.09 -8.17
CA THR A 167 11.56 12.42 -8.56
C THR A 167 11.47 13.46 -7.45
N ASN A 168 10.58 13.29 -6.47
CA ASN A 168 10.35 14.27 -5.38
C ASN A 168 10.66 13.70 -3.99
N PHE A 169 11.47 12.64 -3.93
CA PHE A 169 11.80 11.97 -2.68
C PHE A 169 12.45 12.93 -1.68
N ARG A 170 11.97 12.91 -0.43
CA ARG A 170 12.54 13.68 0.69
C ARG A 170 12.73 12.79 1.90
N PRO A 171 13.97 12.37 2.24
CA PRO A 171 14.21 11.45 3.35
C PRO A 171 13.85 12.05 4.71
N ASP A 172 13.87 13.38 4.81
CA ASP A 172 13.75 14.17 6.02
C ASP A 172 12.30 14.58 6.39
N LEU A 173 11.35 14.41 5.47
CA LEU A 173 9.95 14.86 5.66
C LEU A 173 8.99 13.68 5.68
N TRP A 174 8.46 13.36 6.86
CA TRP A 174 7.56 12.21 7.09
C TRP A 174 6.42 12.10 6.06
N GLY A 175 5.66 13.18 5.85
CA GLY A 175 4.48 13.14 4.98
C GLY A 175 4.77 13.30 3.48
N ASN A 176 6.01 13.66 3.09
CA ASN A 176 6.29 14.07 1.72
C ASN A 176 6.16 12.92 0.71
N ASN A 177 6.58 11.72 1.11
CA ASN A 177 6.67 10.56 0.22
C ASN A 177 5.42 9.66 0.31
N GLY A 178 4.42 10.05 1.11
CA GLY A 178 3.17 9.32 1.28
C GLY A 178 1.94 10.22 1.05
N PRO A 179 1.29 10.74 2.10
CA PRO A 179 0.07 11.55 1.94
C PRO A 179 0.23 12.75 0.99
N ALA A 180 1.28 13.56 1.17
CA ALA A 180 1.51 14.72 0.32
C ALA A 180 1.81 14.34 -1.14
N LEU A 181 2.43 13.17 -1.36
CA LEU A 181 2.65 12.62 -2.70
C LEU A 181 1.33 12.30 -3.39
N ILE A 182 0.43 11.58 -2.72
CA ILE A 182 -0.89 11.26 -3.29
C ILE A 182 -1.65 12.53 -3.63
N PHE A 183 -1.59 13.54 -2.76
CA PHE A 183 -2.23 14.82 -3.01
C PHE A 183 -1.67 15.54 -4.25
N ARG A 184 -0.34 15.60 -4.41
CA ARG A 184 0.31 16.16 -5.62
C ARG A 184 -0.11 15.41 -6.88
N VAL A 185 -0.14 14.09 -6.82
CA VAL A 185 -0.49 13.23 -7.96
C VAL A 185 -1.97 13.37 -8.31
N LEU A 186 -2.86 13.44 -7.32
CA LEU A 186 -4.29 13.64 -7.53
C LEU A 186 -4.59 14.98 -8.20
N LYS A 187 -3.94 16.08 -7.77
CA LYS A 187 -4.00 17.38 -8.46
C LYS A 187 -3.61 17.27 -9.93
N LYS A 188 -2.47 16.63 -10.21
CA LYS A 188 -1.97 16.42 -11.58
C LYS A 188 -2.95 15.56 -12.40
N TRP A 189 -3.41 14.45 -11.83
CA TRP A 189 -4.33 13.50 -12.45
C TRP A 189 -5.65 14.17 -12.86
N CYS A 190 -6.19 15.00 -11.98
CA CYS A 190 -7.42 15.73 -12.24
C CYS A 190 -7.27 16.81 -13.30
N HIS A 191 -6.17 17.56 -13.30
CA HIS A 191 -5.90 18.51 -14.38
C HIS A 191 -5.74 17.83 -15.75
N LEU A 192 -5.14 16.63 -15.80
CA LEU A 192 -4.98 15.88 -17.05
C LEU A 192 -6.29 15.34 -17.63
N ARG A 193 -7.35 15.17 -16.82
CA ARG A 193 -8.62 14.55 -17.24
C ARG A 193 -9.79 15.52 -17.43
N GLY A 194 -9.62 16.79 -17.06
CA GLY A 194 -10.67 17.83 -17.12
C GLY A 194 -11.81 17.61 -16.11
N PRO A 195 -12.76 18.57 -15.99
CA PRO A 195 -13.90 18.45 -15.11
C PRO A 195 -14.85 17.34 -15.59
N GLN A 196 -14.79 16.16 -14.95
CA GLN A 196 -15.66 15.03 -15.27
C GLN A 196 -16.83 14.97 -14.27
N VAL A 197 -18.05 15.08 -14.79
CA VAL A 197 -19.31 15.23 -14.05
C VAL A 197 -19.73 13.96 -13.29
N THR A 198 -19.01 12.84 -13.40
CA THR A 198 -19.41 11.56 -12.76
C THR A 198 -18.24 10.73 -12.23
N GLY A 199 -17.31 11.35 -11.48
CA GLY A 199 -16.26 10.61 -10.74
C GLY A 199 -15.23 11.46 -9.98
N ILE A 200 -15.53 12.75 -9.82
CA ILE A 200 -14.84 13.84 -9.10
C ILE A 200 -13.35 13.99 -9.42
N CYS A 201 -13.13 14.82 -10.43
CA CYS A 201 -12.03 15.77 -10.51
C CYS A 201 -12.65 17.14 -10.83
N GLN A 202 -12.85 17.96 -9.82
CA GLN A 202 -12.59 19.40 -9.92
C GLN A 202 -11.56 19.69 -8.83
N LEU A 203 -10.73 20.72 -8.93
CA LEU A 203 -9.95 21.21 -7.78
C LEU A 203 -9.67 22.68 -8.08
N PRO A 204 -10.27 23.59 -7.30
CA PRO A 204 -9.44 24.58 -6.64
C PRO A 204 -9.55 24.52 -5.12
N TRP A 205 -10.52 23.77 -4.55
CA TRP A 205 -10.53 23.25 -3.17
C TRP A 205 -11.42 22.00 -3.00
N PHE A 206 -12.01 21.42 -4.07
CA PHE A 206 -12.71 20.12 -4.10
C PHE A 206 -12.78 19.60 -5.52
#